data_AF-A0A943MDD8-F1
#
_entry.id   AF-A0A943MDD8-F1
#
_cell.length_a   1.000
_cell.length_b   1.000
_cell.length_c   1.000
_cell.angle_alpha   90.00
_cell.angle_beta   90.00
_cell.angle_gamma   90.00
#
_symmetry.space_group_name_H-M   'P 1'
#
loop_
_entity.id
_entity.type
_entity.pdbx_description
1 polymer ?
#
loop_
_entity_poly.entity_id
_entity_poly.type
_entity_poly.pdbx_seq_one_letter_code
_entity_poly.pdbx_strand_id
1 'polypeptide(L)' 'KYVTVDGEKTEIVYTVVEVEVPGYTSSISGSAADGFVVTNTKDTPPPLVRTGVAVQGLAVVGVALLVAGIWAVSKRRRA' A
#
# COMPACT_ATOMS: atom_id res chain seq x y z
N LYS A 1 -22.51 9.17 -29.40
CA LYS A 1 -22.39 9.96 -30.67
C LYS A 1 -22.07 8.96 -31.77
N TYR A 2 -22.61 9.09 -32.98
CA TYR A 2 -22.43 8.08 -34.02
C TYR A 2 -21.82 8.68 -35.28
N VAL A 3 -21.05 7.89 -36.00
CA VAL A 3 -20.55 8.24 -37.33
C VAL A 3 -21.11 7.23 -38.34
N THR A 4 -21.44 7.71 -39.53
CA THR A 4 -21.87 6.82 -40.61
C THR A 4 -20.65 6.45 -41.43
N VAL A 5 -20.25 5.18 -41.40
CA VAL A 5 -19.21 4.61 -42.26
C VAL A 5 -19.91 3.65 -43.22
N ASP A 6 -19.78 3.87 -44.52
CA ASP A 6 -20.35 3.01 -45.57
C ASP A 6 -21.87 2.75 -45.47
N GLY A 7 -22.62 3.72 -44.92
CA GLY A 7 -24.07 3.61 -44.75
C GLY A 7 -24.52 2.93 -43.45
N GLU A 8 -23.59 2.42 -42.64
CA GLU A 8 -23.89 1.85 -41.33
C GLU A 8 -23.57 2.84 -40.20
N LYS A 9 -24.40 2.83 -39.15
CA LYS A 9 -24.28 3.74 -38.00
C LYS A 9 -23.40 3.11 -36.92
N THR A 10 -22.16 3.58 -36.82
CA THR A 10 -21.18 3.10 -35.83
C THR A 10 -21.09 4.04 -34.63
N GLU A 11 -20.99 3.50 -33.42
CA GLU A 11 -20.81 4.28 -32.20
C GLU A 11 -19.38 4.82 -32.06
N ILE A 12 -19.23 6.09 -31.69
CA ILE A 12 -17.94 6.73 -31.44
C ILE A 12 -17.53 6.45 -30.00
N VAL A 13 -16.48 5.63 -29.83
CA VAL A 13 -15.85 5.36 -28.54
C VAL A 13 -14.71 6.35 -28.33
N TYR A 14 -14.81 7.17 -27.27
CA TYR A 14 -13.74 8.06 -26.86
C TYR A 14 -12.84 7.34 -25.86
N THR A 15 -11.52 7.43 -26.07
CA THR A 15 -10.51 6.90 -25.15
C THR A 15 -9.54 8.02 -24.78
N VAL A 16 -8.94 7.90 -23.59
CA VAL A 16 -7.91 8.82 -23.12
C VAL A 16 -6.63 8.02 -22.97
N VAL A 17 -5.53 8.58 -23.45
CA VAL A 17 -4.18 8.03 -23.29
C VAL A 17 -3.30 9.14 -22.76
N GLU A 18 -2.48 8.81 -21.77
CA GLU A 18 -1.47 9.71 -21.25
C GLU A 18 -0.14 9.52 -22.00
N VAL A 19 0.54 10.63 -22.30
CA VAL A 19 1.90 10.62 -22.84
C VAL A 19 2.85 10.28 -21.69
N GLU A 20 3.80 9.37 -21.92
CA GLU A 20 4.74 8.93 -20.88
C GLU A 20 5.44 10.11 -20.21
N VAL A 21 5.33 10.18 -18.87
CA VAL A 21 6.02 11.16 -18.05
C VAL A 21 7.12 10.43 -17.27
N PRO A 22 8.41 10.75 -17.48
CA PRO A 22 9.50 10.09 -16.77
C PRO A 22 9.37 10.19 -15.24
N GLY A 23 9.46 9.06 -14.55
CA GLY A 23 9.36 8.97 -13.09
C GLY A 23 7.94 8.96 -12.53
N TYR A 24 6.93 8.80 -13.42
CA TYR A 24 5.53 8.64 -13.05
C TYR A 24 4.91 7.45 -13.77
N THR A 25 4.13 6.67 -13.02
CA THR A 25 3.26 5.62 -13.53
C THR A 25 1.83 6.14 -13.62
N SER A 26 1.27 6.17 -14.83
CA SER A 26 -0.10 6.59 -15.12
C SER A 26 -1.11 5.44 -15.02
N SER A 27 -2.27 5.69 -14.42
CA SER A 27 -3.43 4.81 -14.51
C SER A 27 -4.68 5.59 -14.91
N ILE A 28 -5.44 5.06 -15.87
CA ILE A 28 -6.62 5.70 -16.41
C ILE A 28 -7.84 4.87 -16.01
N SER A 29 -8.84 5.53 -15.45
CA SER A 29 -10.12 4.93 -15.07
C SER A 29 -11.28 5.85 -15.46
N GLY A 30 -12.49 5.32 -15.45
CA GLY A 30 -13.70 6.06 -15.81
C GLY A 30 -14.17 5.79 -17.24
N SER A 31 -15.19 6.54 -17.65
CA SER A 31 -15.91 6.33 -18.91
C SER A 31 -16.23 7.66 -19.57
N ALA A 32 -16.66 7.64 -20.83
CA ALA A 32 -17.12 8.85 -21.49
C ALA A 32 -18.39 9.45 -20.86
N ALA A 33 -19.17 8.66 -20.10
CA ALA A 33 -20.38 9.11 -19.41
C ALA A 33 -20.08 9.73 -18.04
N ASP A 34 -19.16 9.12 -17.29
CA ASP A 34 -18.83 9.51 -15.91
C ASP A 34 -17.62 10.46 -15.83
N GLY A 35 -16.89 10.61 -16.93
CA GLY A 35 -15.60 11.30 -17.01
C GLY A 35 -14.42 10.33 -16.85
N PHE A 36 -13.27 10.72 -17.41
CA PHE A 36 -12.02 9.99 -17.26
C PHE A 36 -11.17 10.59 -16.14
N VAL A 37 -10.61 9.75 -15.29
CA VAL A 37 -9.67 10.11 -14.24
C VAL A 37 -8.31 9.51 -14.57
N VAL A 38 -7.31 10.37 -14.73
CA VAL A 38 -5.93 10.00 -14.96
C VAL A 38 -5.15 10.22 -13.67
N THR A 39 -4.58 9.15 -13.12
CA THR A 39 -3.83 9.18 -11.86
C THR A 39 -2.36 8.92 -12.13
N ASN A 40 -1.53 9.93 -11.88
CA ASN A 40 -0.07 9.87 -11.97
C ASN A 40 0.56 9.57 -10.61
N THR A 41 1.22 8.42 -10.48
CA THR A 41 1.91 8.00 -9.26
C THR A 41 3.41 8.14 -9.43
N LYS A 42 4.08 8.90 -8.56
CA LYS A 42 5.54 9.07 -8.62
C LYS A 42 6.26 7.79 -8.20
N ASP A 43 7.16 7.29 -9.05
CA ASP A 43 7.81 5.99 -8.87
C ASP A 43 8.78 5.97 -7.68
N THR A 44 9.36 7.13 -7.34
CA THR A 44 10.24 7.29 -6.18
C THR A 44 9.54 8.12 -5.11
N PRO A 45 8.92 7.48 -4.09
CA PRO A 45 8.41 8.21 -2.94
C PRO A 45 9.58 8.88 -2.20
N PRO A 46 9.39 10.06 -1.61
CA PRO A 46 10.41 10.69 -0.78
C PRO A 46 10.82 9.74 0.36
N PRO A 47 12.09 9.79 0.82
CA PRO A 47 12.55 8.93 1.90
C PRO A 47 11.68 9.13 3.14
N LEU A 48 11.31 8.02 3.79
CA LEU A 48 10.53 8.05 5.01
C LEU A 48 11.29 8.82 6.10
N VAL A 49 10.68 9.87 6.64
CA VAL A 49 11.21 10.54 7.84
C VAL A 49 11.04 9.60 9.04
N ARG A 50 12.13 9.33 9.76
CA ARG A 50 12.10 8.45 10.93
C ARG A 50 11.51 9.19 12.13
N THR A 51 10.19 9.10 12.33
CA THR A 51 9.47 9.72 13.47
C THR A 51 9.29 8.79 14.68
N GLY A 52 9.82 7.57 14.64
CA GLY A 52 9.70 6.59 15.73
C GLY A 52 10.85 6.61 16.74
N VAL A 53 10.53 6.81 18.03
CA VAL A 53 11.45 6.54 19.15
C VAL A 53 11.69 5.03 19.23
N ALA A 54 12.94 4.60 19.06
CA ALA A 54 13.31 3.19 19.20
C ALA A 54 13.29 2.78 20.68
N VAL A 55 12.19 2.19 21.16
CA VAL A 55 12.14 1.58 22.50
C VAL A 55 12.78 0.19 22.43
N GLN A 56 14.11 0.10 22.45
CA GLN A 56 14.85 -1.17 22.47
C GLN A 56 15.12 -1.72 23.89
N GLY A 57 14.49 -1.18 24.94
CA GLY A 57 14.93 -1.40 26.33
C GLY A 57 14.09 -2.26 27.27
N LEU A 58 12.94 -2.83 26.88
CA LEU A 58 11.96 -3.34 27.87
C LEU A 58 11.66 -4.85 27.86
N ALA A 59 12.21 -5.64 26.93
CA ALA A 59 11.90 -7.07 26.86
C ALA A 59 12.69 -7.96 27.85
N VAL A 60 13.82 -7.49 28.38
CA VAL A 60 14.76 -8.35 29.13
C VAL A 60 14.31 -8.64 30.57
N VAL A 61 13.62 -7.71 31.23
CA VAL A 61 13.21 -7.87 32.64
C VAL A 61 12.08 -8.90 32.81
N GLY A 62 11.16 -8.98 31.84
CA GLY A 62 10.03 -9.92 31.90
C GLY A 62 10.44 -11.39 31.85
N VAL A 63 11.44 -11.72 31.03
CA VAL A 63 11.93 -13.11 30.88
C VAL A 63 12.62 -13.60 32.16
N ALA A 64 13.39 -12.73 32.84
CA ALA A 64 14.09 -13.10 34.08
C ALA A 64 13.12 -13.49 35.22
N LEU A 65 11.99 -12.79 35.35
CA LEU A 65 10.97 -13.10 36.37
C LEU A 65 10.27 -14.44 36.12
N LEU A 66 10.00 -14.78 34.85
CA LEU A 66 9.40 -16.07 34.49
C LEU A 66 10.32 -17.25 34.81
N VAL A 67 11.62 -17.12 34.52
CA VAL A 67 12.62 -18.16 34.83
C VAL A 67 12.77 -18.35 36.35
N ALA A 68 12.84 -17.26 37.11
CA ALA A 68 12.93 -17.31 38.57
C ALA A 68 11.68 -17.98 39.20
N GLY A 69 10.49 -17.69 38.69
CA GLY A 69 9.24 -18.32 39.14
C GLY A 69 9.23 -19.83 38.93
N ILE A 70 9.61 -20.31 37.75
CA ILE A 70 9.67 -21.75 37.43
C ILE A 70 10.66 -22.47 38.35
N TRP A 71 11.85 -21.88 38.58
CA TRP A 71 12.84 -22.47 39.48
C TRP A 71 12.35 -22.54 40.93
N ALA A 72 11.72 -21.48 41.44
CA ALA A 72 11.17 -21.43 42.79
C ALA A 72 10.08 -22.50 43.02
N VAL A 73 9.22 -22.73 42.02
CA VAL A 73 8.20 -23.80 42.07
C VAL A 73 8.85 -25.19 42.08
N SER A 74 9.92 -25.40 41.29
CA SER A 74 10.59 -26.70 41.22
C SER A 74 11.30 -27.09 42.52
N LYS A 75 11.79 -26.12 43.30
CA LYS A 75 12.50 -26.37 44.56
C LYS A 75 11.54 -26.78 45.68
N ARG A 76 10.29 -26.27 45.69
CA ARG A 76 9.27 -26.69 46.67
C ARG A 76 8.80 -28.13 46.51
N ARG A 77 8.96 -28.74 45.34
CA ARG A 77 8.58 -30.14 45.09
C ARG A 77 9.69 -31.15 45.45
N ARG A 78 10.86 -30.68 45.88
CA ARG A 78 11.98 -31.50 46.35
C ARG A 78 12.27 -31.30 47.84
N ALA A 79 11.24 -30.98 48.63
CA ALA A 79 11.25 -30.98 50.09
C ALA A 79 10.12 -31.89 50.57
#